data_AF-A0A0C2BTF0-F1
#
_entry.id   AF-A0A0C2BTF0-F1
#
_cell.length_a   1.000
_cell.length_b   1.000
_cell.length_c   1.000
_cell.angle_alpha   90.00
_cell.angle_beta   90.00
_cell.angle_gamma   90.00
#
_symmetry.space_group_name_H-M   'P 1'
#
loop_
_entity.id
_entity.type
_entity.pdbx_description
1 polymer ?
#
loop_
_entity_poly.entity_id
_entity_poly.type
_entity_poly.pdbx_seq_one_letter_code
_entity_poly.pdbx_strand_id
1 'polypeptide(L)'
;MTPAIVWERRRAVKLAFGKNTAFGCHYAKCQGPDRIVITCMYNNIVPDNAVIYEKGTACANDNECTTYPQSKCDQSLCQLIKCYLAPTMCPSTEMTDAARKKVLDMHNWRRSQLALGKIPNGKNPYNCPTATNMYKMVYDCDLENSALAYAKQCSLAPSDVATRPDEGENVHSGPLVTDLEKGAEAAVHAWWGQIYRNGLNQQMKYLISLATKPNGPRAFTQTGAKS
;
A
#
# COMPACT_ATOMS: atom_id res chain seq x y z
N MET A 1 27.34 -1.88 -1.13
CA MET A 1 26.44 -1.46 -0.03
C MET A 1 25.24 -0.78 -0.68
N THR A 2 24.05 -1.33 -0.50
CA THR A 2 22.93 -1.27 -1.46
C THR A 2 22.07 0.01 -1.39
N PRO A 3 21.44 0.45 -2.51
CA PRO A 3 20.52 1.59 -2.58
C PRO A 3 19.16 1.39 -1.89
N ALA A 4 18.97 0.30 -1.13
CA ALA A 4 17.68 -0.15 -0.61
C ALA A 4 17.01 0.86 0.35
N ILE A 5 17.80 1.67 1.07
CA ILE A 5 17.31 2.58 2.12
C ILE A 5 16.42 3.72 1.57
N VAL A 6 16.59 4.11 0.30
CA VAL A 6 15.83 5.22 -0.31
C VAL A 6 14.46 4.77 -0.82
N TRP A 7 14.34 3.53 -1.29
CA TRP A 7 13.09 2.96 -1.84
C TRP A 7 12.11 2.44 -0.77
N GLU A 8 12.59 2.22 0.45
CA GLU A 8 11.87 1.55 1.54
C GLU A 8 10.92 2.44 2.37
N ARG A 9 10.67 3.70 2.02
CA ARG A 9 9.93 4.63 2.93
C ARG A 9 8.46 4.86 2.59
N ARG A 10 7.97 4.34 1.46
CA ARG A 10 6.66 4.74 0.91
C ARG A 10 5.58 3.66 0.97
N ARG A 11 5.91 2.44 1.38
CA ARG A 11 5.03 1.30 1.12
C ARG A 11 3.85 1.26 2.08
N ALA A 12 4.11 1.45 3.38
CA ALA A 12 3.04 1.60 4.39
C ALA A 12 2.08 2.76 4.06
N VAL A 13 2.57 3.85 3.44
CA VAL A 13 1.75 5.02 3.10
C VAL A 13 0.65 4.67 2.09
N LYS A 14 0.92 3.81 1.10
CA LYS A 14 -0.10 3.40 0.12
C LYS A 14 -1.21 2.57 0.77
N LEU A 15 -0.87 1.69 1.71
CA LEU A 15 -1.85 0.94 2.51
C LEU A 15 -2.68 1.88 3.39
N ALA A 16 -2.05 2.90 3.96
CA ALA A 16 -2.67 3.84 4.90
C ALA A 16 -3.45 5.00 4.22
N PHE A 17 -3.34 5.17 2.91
CA PHE A 17 -3.95 6.32 2.22
C PHE A 17 -5.48 6.26 2.29
N GLY A 18 -6.10 7.22 2.98
CA GLY A 18 -7.53 7.20 3.28
C GLY A 18 -8.42 7.18 2.05
N LYS A 19 -7.98 7.82 0.96
CA LYS A 19 -8.72 7.90 -0.31
C LYS A 19 -8.65 6.64 -1.17
N ASN A 20 -7.75 5.71 -0.87
CA ASN A 20 -7.76 4.42 -1.56
C ASN A 20 -9.01 3.63 -1.17
N THR A 21 -9.82 3.27 -2.17
CA THR A 21 -11.05 2.49 -2.02
C THR A 21 -10.98 1.13 -2.73
N ALA A 22 -9.94 0.91 -3.54
CA ALA A 22 -9.75 -0.33 -4.27
C ALA A 22 -8.25 -0.62 -4.48
N PHE A 23 -7.91 -1.90 -4.55
CA PHE A 23 -6.58 -2.37 -4.91
C PHE A 23 -6.64 -3.78 -5.49
N GLY A 24 -5.59 -4.18 -6.21
CA GLY A 24 -5.39 -5.52 -6.71
C GLY A 24 -3.91 -5.90 -6.64
N CYS A 25 -3.62 -7.19 -6.45
CA CYS A 25 -2.24 -7.66 -6.28
C CYS A 25 -1.99 -8.90 -7.11
N HIS A 26 -0.79 -9.00 -7.68
CA HIS A 26 -0.36 -10.22 -8.35
C HIS A 26 1.10 -10.52 -8.06
N TYR A 27 1.50 -11.77 -8.34
CA TYR A 27 2.88 -12.21 -8.25
C TYR A 27 3.44 -12.65 -9.61
N ALA A 28 4.76 -12.71 -9.69
CA ALA A 28 5.50 -13.40 -10.73
C ALA A 28 6.65 -14.20 -10.10
N LYS A 29 6.92 -15.38 -10.66
CA LYS A 29 8.14 -16.14 -10.36
C LYS A 29 9.23 -15.65 -11.31
N CYS A 30 10.34 -15.25 -10.74
CA CYS A 30 11.43 -14.60 -11.45
C CYS A 30 12.70 -15.42 -11.32
N GLN A 31 13.41 -15.61 -12.43
CA GLN A 31 14.67 -16.35 -12.49
C GLN A 31 15.86 -15.38 -12.55
N GLY A 32 17.03 -15.83 -12.07
CA GLY A 32 18.28 -15.07 -12.14
C GLY A 32 18.39 -13.88 -11.17
N PRO A 33 18.46 -14.07 -9.83
CA PRO A 33 18.17 -15.27 -9.04
C PRO A 33 16.69 -15.60 -8.87
N ASP A 34 16.42 -16.85 -8.50
CA ASP A 34 15.11 -17.41 -8.19
C ASP A 34 14.45 -16.68 -7.01
N ARG A 35 13.31 -16.04 -7.29
CA ARG A 35 12.54 -15.26 -6.32
C ARG A 35 11.10 -15.09 -6.76
N ILE A 36 10.25 -14.71 -5.81
CA ILE A 36 8.91 -14.19 -6.12
C ILE A 36 8.95 -12.66 -6.07
N VAL A 37 8.32 -12.01 -7.05
CA VAL A 37 8.00 -10.59 -7.02
C VAL A 37 6.49 -10.46 -6.85
N ILE A 38 6.06 -9.70 -5.86
CA ILE A 38 4.65 -9.44 -5.55
C ILE A 38 4.42 -7.94 -5.69
N THR A 39 3.45 -7.57 -6.52
CA THR A 39 3.06 -6.20 -6.76
C THR A 39 1.61 -6.01 -6.32
N CYS A 40 1.30 -4.86 -5.71
CA CYS A 40 -0.07 -4.39 -5.53
C CYS A 40 -0.22 -3.01 -6.18
N MET A 41 -1.28 -2.84 -6.97
CA MET A 41 -1.72 -1.56 -7.50
C MET A 41 -2.93 -1.05 -6.74
N TYR A 42 -2.99 0.26 -6.50
CA TYR A 42 -4.03 0.94 -5.74
C TYR A 42 -4.69 1.99 -6.63
N ASN A 43 -5.99 2.21 -6.49
CA ASN A 43 -6.75 3.12 -7.35
C ASN A 43 -6.44 4.63 -7.18
N ASN A 44 -5.46 5.00 -6.35
CA ASN A 44 -4.99 6.37 -6.27
C ASN A 44 -3.47 6.44 -6.05
N ILE A 45 -2.90 7.51 -6.59
CA ILE A 45 -1.59 8.02 -6.18
C ILE A 45 -1.76 8.86 -4.91
N VAL A 46 -0.72 8.88 -4.08
CA VAL A 46 -0.63 9.79 -2.93
C VAL A 46 0.14 11.02 -3.43
N PRO A 47 -0.52 12.18 -3.65
CA PRO A 47 0.15 13.36 -4.16
C PRO A 47 1.16 13.90 -3.15
N ASP A 48 2.20 14.58 -3.62
CA ASP A 48 3.12 15.27 -2.72
C ASP A 48 2.39 16.30 -1.86
N ASN A 49 2.82 16.45 -0.61
CA ASN A 49 2.22 17.31 0.41
C ASN A 49 0.75 16.97 0.78
N ALA A 50 0.17 15.91 0.21
CA ALA A 50 -1.17 15.46 0.57
C ALA A 50 -1.18 14.85 1.97
N VAL A 51 -2.29 15.03 2.68
CA VAL A 51 -2.56 14.30 3.90
C VAL A 51 -2.84 12.83 3.53
N ILE A 52 -2.20 11.90 4.22
CA ILE A 52 -2.34 10.46 4.01
C ILE A 52 -3.75 10.02 4.42
N TYR A 53 -4.24 10.48 5.56
CA TYR A 53 -5.62 10.33 5.98
C TYR A 53 -6.04 11.49 6.88
N GLU A 54 -7.31 11.85 6.84
CA GLU A 54 -7.86 12.91 7.66
C GLU A 54 -7.93 12.46 9.12
N LYS A 55 -7.40 13.27 10.03
CA LYS A 55 -7.49 12.97 11.46
C LYS A 55 -8.92 13.15 11.92
N GLY A 56 -9.39 12.24 12.75
CA GLY A 56 -10.70 12.33 13.38
C GLY A 56 -11.11 10.98 13.96
N THR A 57 -12.34 10.90 14.44
CA THR A 57 -12.88 9.64 14.98
C THR A 57 -13.19 8.69 13.84
N ALA A 58 -12.77 7.43 13.99
CA ALA A 58 -13.17 6.37 13.06
C ALA A 58 -14.68 6.17 13.12
N CYS A 59 -15.29 5.77 11.99
CA CYS A 59 -16.74 5.66 11.94
C CYS A 59 -17.25 4.64 12.99
N ALA A 60 -18.32 5.00 13.67
CA ALA A 60 -19.08 4.11 14.55
C ALA A 60 -20.41 3.67 13.93
N ASN A 61 -20.95 4.45 12.98
CA ASN A 61 -22.20 4.19 12.27
C ASN A 61 -22.16 4.82 10.86
N ASP A 62 -23.12 4.46 10.01
CA ASP A 62 -23.18 4.84 8.59
C ASP A 62 -23.19 6.37 8.37
N ASN A 63 -23.76 7.16 9.29
CA ASN A 63 -23.87 8.62 9.13
C ASN A 63 -22.52 9.34 9.25
N GLU A 64 -21.50 8.68 9.79
CA GLU A 64 -20.15 9.24 9.94
C GLU A 64 -19.29 9.05 8.68
N CYS A 65 -19.79 8.32 7.68
CA CYS A 65 -19.13 8.12 6.39
C CYS A 65 -19.59 9.16 5.36
N THR A 66 -19.01 10.36 5.46
CA THR A 66 -19.52 11.55 4.78
C THR A 66 -18.86 11.86 3.44
N THR A 67 -17.74 11.22 3.11
CA THR A 67 -16.98 11.55 1.88
C THR A 67 -17.71 11.14 0.61
N TYR A 68 -18.35 9.96 0.61
CA TYR A 68 -19.14 9.47 -0.52
C TYR A 68 -20.56 9.14 -0.08
N PRO A 69 -21.60 9.61 -0.80
CA PRO A 69 -22.99 9.34 -0.45
C PRO A 69 -23.29 7.85 -0.30
N GLN A 70 -24.17 7.52 0.65
CA GLN A 70 -24.63 6.15 0.92
C GLN A 70 -23.53 5.17 1.40
N SER A 71 -22.35 5.67 1.77
CA SER A 71 -21.33 4.82 2.39
C SER A 71 -21.84 4.24 3.72
N LYS A 72 -21.39 3.03 4.05
CA LYS A 72 -21.71 2.36 5.32
C LYS A 72 -20.48 2.25 6.21
N CYS A 73 -20.66 2.17 7.52
CA CYS A 73 -19.58 1.89 8.43
C CYS A 73 -19.48 0.40 8.71
N ASP A 74 -18.31 -0.19 8.48
CA ASP A 74 -18.01 -1.59 8.80
C ASP A 74 -16.61 -1.70 9.43
N GLN A 75 -16.54 -2.28 10.63
CA GLN A 75 -15.29 -2.46 11.38
C GLN A 75 -14.44 -1.18 11.49
N SER A 76 -15.09 -0.04 11.75
CA SER A 76 -14.46 1.29 11.84
C SER A 76 -13.83 1.81 10.54
N LEU A 77 -14.28 1.27 9.40
CA LEU A 77 -13.94 1.73 8.06
C LEU A 77 -15.21 2.09 7.27
N CYS A 78 -15.13 3.15 6.48
CA CYS A 78 -16.21 3.52 5.57
C CYS A 78 -16.17 2.66 4.31
N GLN A 79 -17.28 2.04 3.93
CA GLN A 79 -17.36 1.17 2.77
C GLN A 79 -18.32 1.78 1.75
N LEU A 80 -17.86 1.89 0.50
CA LEU A 80 -18.74 2.18 -0.63
C LEU A 80 -19.69 0.99 -0.83
N ILE A 81 -20.98 1.27 -1.03
CA ILE A 81 -21.91 0.24 -1.50
C ILE A 81 -21.51 -0.09 -2.93
N LYS A 82 -20.78 -1.19 -3.11
CA LYS A 82 -20.59 -1.80 -4.42
C LYS A 82 -21.44 -3.07 -4.50
N CYS A 83 -22.25 -3.15 -5.55
CA CYS A 83 -23.04 -4.32 -5.90
C CYS A 83 -22.09 -5.39 -6.47
N TYR A 84 -21.64 -6.33 -5.65
CA TYR A 84 -20.87 -7.48 -6.13
C TYR A 84 -21.73 -8.74 -6.06
N LEU A 85 -22.18 -9.20 -7.23
CA LEU A 85 -22.88 -10.48 -7.44
C LEU A 85 -22.01 -11.41 -8.29
N ALA A 86 -20.73 -11.55 -7.95
CA ALA A 86 -19.83 -12.49 -8.63
C ALA A 86 -19.52 -13.69 -7.72
N PRO A 87 -19.59 -14.94 -8.23
CA PRO A 87 -19.29 -16.14 -7.46
C PRO A 87 -17.78 -16.34 -7.18
N THR A 88 -16.91 -15.66 -7.93
CA THR A 88 -15.44 -15.65 -7.76
C THR A 88 -14.92 -14.22 -7.68
N MET A 89 -13.77 -13.99 -7.04
CA MET A 89 -13.25 -12.61 -6.86
C MET A 89 -12.75 -12.00 -8.17
N CYS A 90 -11.91 -12.73 -8.92
CA CYS A 90 -11.44 -12.32 -10.25
C CYS A 90 -11.38 -13.50 -11.23
N PRO A 91 -11.46 -13.26 -12.55
CA PRO A 91 -11.46 -14.33 -13.55
C PRO A 91 -10.14 -15.11 -13.66
N SER A 92 -9.00 -14.48 -13.36
CA SER A 92 -7.69 -15.13 -13.44
C SER A 92 -7.56 -16.27 -12.44
N THR A 93 -7.03 -17.41 -12.88
CA THR A 93 -6.71 -18.56 -12.01
C THR A 93 -5.24 -18.62 -11.62
N GLU A 94 -4.38 -17.74 -12.17
CA GLU A 94 -2.97 -17.65 -11.77
C GLU A 94 -2.85 -17.18 -10.31
N MET A 95 -3.74 -16.29 -9.86
CA MET A 95 -3.92 -15.91 -8.46
C MET A 95 -5.14 -16.63 -7.87
N THR A 96 -5.04 -17.08 -6.62
CA THR A 96 -6.15 -17.77 -5.94
C THR A 96 -7.03 -16.80 -5.15
N ASP A 97 -8.33 -17.08 -5.07
CA ASP A 97 -9.27 -16.31 -4.23
C ASP A 97 -8.87 -16.30 -2.75
N ALA A 98 -8.23 -17.38 -2.26
CA ALA A 98 -7.67 -17.42 -0.91
C ALA A 98 -6.58 -16.36 -0.71
N ALA A 99 -5.64 -16.23 -1.64
CA ALA A 99 -4.58 -15.21 -1.58
C ALA A 99 -5.15 -13.78 -1.74
N ARG A 100 -6.13 -13.59 -2.63
CA ARG A 100 -6.87 -12.31 -2.79
C ARG A 100 -7.58 -11.91 -1.50
N LYS A 101 -8.31 -12.84 -0.88
CA LYS A 101 -8.99 -12.62 0.39
C LYS A 101 -8.00 -12.34 1.52
N LYS A 102 -6.91 -13.10 1.60
CA LYS A 102 -5.85 -12.91 2.60
C LYS A 102 -5.26 -11.51 2.52
N VAL A 103 -4.88 -11.05 1.32
CA VAL A 103 -4.29 -9.71 1.15
C VAL A 103 -5.31 -8.61 1.43
N LEU A 104 -6.57 -8.78 1.02
CA LEU A 104 -7.68 -7.86 1.30
C LEU A 104 -7.94 -7.70 2.81
N ASP A 105 -8.09 -8.82 3.53
CA ASP A 105 -8.33 -8.84 4.97
C ASP A 105 -7.16 -8.19 5.72
N MET A 106 -5.92 -8.50 5.32
CA MET A 106 -4.72 -7.93 5.94
C MET A 106 -4.60 -6.41 5.73
N HIS A 107 -4.99 -5.89 4.56
CA HIS A 107 -5.00 -4.44 4.29
C HIS A 107 -6.08 -3.75 5.13
N ASN A 108 -7.31 -4.24 5.07
CA ASN A 108 -8.44 -3.62 5.76
C ASN A 108 -8.30 -3.70 7.29
N TRP A 109 -7.82 -4.82 7.84
CA TRP A 109 -7.55 -4.91 9.28
C TRP A 109 -6.54 -3.84 9.74
N ARG A 110 -5.45 -3.64 8.99
CA ARG A 110 -4.43 -2.61 9.29
C ARG A 110 -4.99 -1.20 9.21
N ARG A 111 -5.80 -0.92 8.18
CA ARG A 111 -6.50 0.37 8.02
C ARG A 111 -7.43 0.64 9.20
N SER A 112 -8.18 -0.37 9.65
CA SER A 112 -9.05 -0.26 10.83
C SER A 112 -8.26 0.00 12.11
N GLN A 113 -7.18 -0.76 12.37
CA GLN A 113 -6.33 -0.52 13.54
C GLN A 113 -5.68 0.87 13.51
N LEU A 114 -5.27 1.35 12.34
CA LEU A 114 -4.75 2.70 12.14
C LEU A 114 -5.82 3.76 12.42
N ALA A 115 -7.03 3.59 11.89
CA ALA A 115 -8.14 4.51 12.11
C ALA A 115 -8.51 4.63 13.60
N LEU A 116 -8.41 3.52 14.33
CA LEU A 116 -8.61 3.46 15.78
C LEU A 116 -7.42 3.98 16.60
N GLY A 117 -6.34 4.46 15.97
CA GLY A 117 -5.17 5.00 16.66
C GLY A 117 -4.36 3.95 17.41
N LYS A 118 -4.40 2.68 16.98
CA LYS A 118 -3.73 1.55 17.65
C LYS A 118 -2.34 1.23 17.09
N ILE A 119 -1.87 1.98 16.09
CA ILE A 119 -0.63 1.70 15.39
C ILE A 119 0.48 2.63 15.91
N PRO A 120 1.55 2.11 16.55
CA PRO A 120 2.73 2.89 16.91
C PRO A 120 3.27 3.70 15.73
N ASN A 121 3.63 4.96 15.99
CA ASN A 121 4.19 5.83 14.97
C ASN A 121 5.72 5.78 15.01
N GLY A 122 6.33 4.78 14.38
CA GLY A 122 7.76 4.53 14.50
C GLY A 122 8.14 4.07 15.91
N LYS A 123 9.29 4.53 16.38
CA LYS A 123 9.79 4.30 17.76
C LYS A 123 9.34 5.38 18.75
N ASN A 124 8.37 6.21 18.38
CA ASN A 124 7.87 7.28 19.24
C ASN A 124 7.01 6.71 20.39
N PRO A 125 6.86 7.44 21.51
CA PRO A 125 5.99 7.02 22.61
C PRO A 125 4.50 7.17 22.31
N TYR A 126 4.13 7.60 21.10
CA TYR A 126 2.76 7.84 20.67
C TYR A 126 2.41 7.04 19.41
N ASN A 127 1.12 6.74 19.26
CA ASN A 127 0.58 6.09 18.08
C ASN A 127 0.32 7.09 16.94
N CYS A 128 0.10 6.57 15.74
CA CYS A 128 -0.46 7.33 14.64
C CYS A 128 -1.84 7.88 15.09
N PRO A 129 -2.17 9.14 14.77
CA PRO A 129 -3.46 9.72 15.14
C PRO A 129 -4.61 8.92 14.51
N THR A 130 -5.76 8.93 15.17
CA THR A 130 -6.98 8.32 14.65
C THR A 130 -7.37 8.91 13.30
N ALA A 131 -8.11 8.16 12.50
CA ALA A 131 -8.54 8.58 11.17
C ALA A 131 -10.06 8.61 11.08
N THR A 132 -10.61 9.71 10.54
CA THR A 132 -11.99 9.74 10.07
C THR A 132 -12.03 9.43 8.59
N ASN A 133 -13.19 8.97 8.08
CA ASN A 133 -13.39 8.66 6.66
C ASN A 133 -12.29 7.75 6.07
N MET A 134 -11.76 6.80 6.84
CA MET A 134 -10.83 5.79 6.33
C MET A 134 -11.64 4.73 5.58
N TYR A 135 -11.46 4.62 4.26
CA TYR A 135 -12.29 3.72 3.48
C TYR A 135 -11.82 2.26 3.51
N LYS A 136 -12.75 1.31 3.62
CA LYS A 136 -12.51 -0.10 3.37
C LYS A 136 -12.20 -0.28 1.89
N MET A 137 -11.06 -0.88 1.59
CA MET A 137 -10.71 -1.20 0.22
C MET A 137 -11.48 -2.43 -0.24
N VAL A 138 -11.85 -2.46 -1.51
CA VAL A 138 -12.33 -3.65 -2.21
C VAL A 138 -11.22 -4.22 -3.10
N TYR A 139 -11.35 -5.49 -3.45
CA TYR A 139 -10.46 -6.11 -4.44
C TYR A 139 -10.92 -5.72 -5.85
N ASP A 140 -9.96 -5.39 -6.72
CA ASP A 140 -10.23 -4.93 -8.08
C ASP A 140 -9.36 -5.67 -9.09
N CYS A 141 -10.01 -6.30 -10.07
CA CYS A 141 -9.34 -7.20 -11.01
C CYS A 141 -8.55 -6.46 -12.08
N ASP A 142 -8.91 -5.22 -12.41
CA ASP A 142 -8.14 -4.42 -13.36
C ASP A 142 -6.83 -3.98 -12.71
N LEU A 143 -6.87 -3.59 -11.43
CA LEU A 143 -5.65 -3.33 -10.65
C LEU A 143 -4.81 -4.60 -10.43
N GLU A 144 -5.44 -5.78 -10.28
CA GLU A 144 -4.71 -7.06 -10.26
C GLU A 144 -3.98 -7.32 -11.59
N ASN A 145 -4.62 -7.04 -12.73
CA ASN A 145 -4.02 -7.16 -14.05
C ASN A 145 -2.86 -6.17 -14.24
N SER A 146 -3.00 -4.92 -13.81
CA SER A 146 -1.90 -3.93 -13.79
C SER A 146 -0.73 -4.42 -12.92
N ALA A 147 -1.03 -4.99 -11.74
CA ALA A 147 -0.01 -5.55 -10.85
C ALA A 147 0.72 -6.75 -11.48
N LEU A 148 0.00 -7.62 -12.18
CA LEU A 148 0.57 -8.76 -12.92
C LEU A 148 1.51 -8.31 -14.04
N ALA A 149 1.06 -7.33 -14.84
CA ALA A 149 1.85 -6.77 -15.92
C ALA A 149 3.20 -6.22 -15.40
N TYR A 150 3.21 -5.58 -14.23
CA TYR A 150 4.45 -5.13 -13.62
C TYR A 150 5.28 -6.24 -12.98
N ALA A 151 4.64 -7.15 -12.22
CA ALA A 151 5.35 -8.23 -11.54
C ALA A 151 6.16 -9.10 -12.52
N LYS A 152 5.61 -9.36 -13.71
CA LYS A 152 6.26 -10.12 -14.80
C LYS A 152 7.56 -9.48 -15.31
N GLN A 153 7.80 -8.19 -15.05
CA GLN A 153 9.06 -7.53 -15.39
C GLN A 153 10.19 -7.91 -14.42
N CYS A 154 9.88 -8.56 -13.29
CA CYS A 154 10.86 -9.02 -12.30
C CYS A 154 11.78 -7.91 -11.74
N SER A 155 11.32 -6.66 -11.82
CA SER A 155 12.01 -5.49 -11.28
C SER A 155 11.90 -5.45 -9.76
N LEU A 156 12.99 -5.01 -9.10
CA LEU A 156 13.00 -4.72 -7.66
C LEU A 156 12.69 -3.24 -7.37
N ALA A 157 12.67 -2.41 -8.41
CA ALA A 157 12.28 -1.01 -8.31
C ALA A 157 10.76 -0.89 -8.44
N PRO A 158 10.16 0.21 -7.97
CA PRO A 158 8.83 0.62 -8.40
C PRO A 158 8.81 0.97 -9.89
N SER A 159 7.66 0.80 -10.56
CA SER A 159 7.43 1.35 -11.91
C SER A 159 7.50 2.87 -11.88
N ASP A 160 7.82 3.45 -13.03
CA ASP A 160 7.73 4.89 -13.24
C ASP A 160 6.27 5.34 -13.01
N VAL A 161 6.10 6.43 -12.26
CA VAL A 161 4.78 7.00 -12.01
C VAL A 161 4.14 7.47 -13.33
N ALA A 162 4.94 7.89 -14.31
CA ALA A 162 4.44 8.29 -15.63
C ALA A 162 3.76 7.14 -16.39
N THR A 163 4.11 5.88 -16.11
CA THR A 163 3.48 4.71 -16.74
C THR A 163 2.21 4.24 -16.03
N ARG A 164 1.85 4.87 -14.91
CA ARG A 164 0.66 4.57 -14.10
C ARG A 164 0.13 5.83 -13.42
N PRO A 165 -0.39 6.81 -14.20
CA PRO A 165 -0.71 8.15 -13.70
C PRO A 165 -1.81 8.21 -12.63
N ASP A 166 -2.62 7.15 -12.51
CA ASP A 166 -3.72 7.07 -11.55
C ASP A 166 -3.53 5.96 -10.50
N GLU A 167 -2.49 5.13 -10.63
CA GLU A 167 -2.30 3.97 -9.76
C GLU A 167 -1.14 4.15 -8.78
N GLY A 168 -1.42 3.96 -7.50
CA GLY A 168 -0.38 3.74 -6.49
C GLY A 168 0.21 2.34 -6.64
N GLU A 169 1.46 2.14 -6.19
CA GLU A 169 2.12 0.85 -6.31
C GLU A 169 2.89 0.48 -5.03
N ASN A 170 2.85 -0.81 -4.71
CA ASN A 170 3.80 -1.45 -3.80
C ASN A 170 4.42 -2.68 -4.45
N VAL A 171 5.74 -2.82 -4.28
CA VAL A 171 6.52 -3.97 -4.77
C VAL A 171 7.21 -4.66 -3.60
N HIS A 172 7.17 -5.98 -3.58
CA HIS A 172 7.90 -6.83 -2.64
C HIS A 172 8.64 -7.92 -3.42
N SER A 173 9.84 -8.26 -2.97
CA SER A 173 10.58 -9.43 -3.46
C SER A 173 10.95 -10.31 -2.29
N GLY A 174 10.79 -11.62 -2.47
CA GLY A 174 11.11 -12.62 -1.45
C GLY A 174 11.56 -13.95 -2.07
N PRO A 175 11.90 -14.95 -1.26
CA PRO A 175 12.19 -16.29 -1.75
C PRO A 175 10.98 -16.87 -2.52
N LEU A 176 11.22 -17.83 -3.41
CA LEU A 176 10.12 -18.54 -4.06
C LEU A 176 9.23 -19.22 -3.01
N VAL A 177 7.93 -19.04 -3.18
CA VAL A 177 6.91 -19.69 -2.36
C VAL A 177 5.91 -20.39 -3.27
N THR A 178 5.47 -21.57 -2.86
CA THR A 178 4.36 -22.30 -3.49
C THR A 178 3.01 -21.90 -2.90
N ASP A 179 3.01 -21.51 -1.62
CA ASP A 179 1.88 -21.00 -0.88
C ASP A 179 1.75 -19.48 -1.12
N LEU A 180 0.78 -19.10 -1.95
CA LEU A 180 0.55 -17.70 -2.34
C LEU A 180 0.00 -16.87 -1.18
N GLU A 181 -0.71 -17.47 -0.22
CA GLU A 181 -1.18 -16.77 0.98
C GLU A 181 -0.01 -16.35 1.85
N LYS A 182 0.98 -17.24 2.03
CA LYS A 182 2.23 -16.89 2.72
C LYS A 182 3.03 -15.82 1.99
N GLY A 183 3.07 -15.88 0.66
CA GLY A 183 3.68 -14.84 -0.16
C GLY A 183 3.03 -13.48 0.07
N ALA A 184 1.70 -13.41 -0.03
CA ALA A 184 0.93 -12.21 0.23
C ALA A 184 1.14 -11.69 1.66
N GLU A 185 1.14 -12.59 2.65
CA GLU A 185 1.38 -12.25 4.06
C GLU A 185 2.76 -11.61 4.27
N ALA A 186 3.81 -12.21 3.70
CA ALA A 186 5.17 -11.69 3.76
C ALA A 186 5.27 -10.29 3.13
N ALA A 187 4.66 -10.08 1.96
CA ALA A 187 4.65 -8.79 1.28
C ALA A 187 3.97 -7.70 2.13
N VAL A 188 2.78 -7.98 2.66
CA VAL A 188 2.05 -7.01 3.49
C VAL A 188 2.78 -6.73 4.81
N HIS A 189 3.37 -7.75 5.44
CA HIS A 189 4.21 -7.55 6.62
C HIS A 189 5.41 -6.67 6.33
N ALA A 190 6.10 -6.88 5.21
CA ALA A 190 7.24 -6.06 4.81
C ALA A 190 6.84 -4.60 4.53
N TRP A 191 5.71 -4.38 3.85
CA TRP A 191 5.23 -3.03 3.54
C TRP A 191 4.76 -2.29 4.78
N TRP A 192 3.88 -2.92 5.57
CA TRP A 192 3.34 -2.29 6.76
C TRP A 192 4.40 -2.11 7.83
N GLY A 193 5.32 -3.07 7.98
CA GLY A 193 6.37 -3.05 9.00
C GLY A 193 7.27 -1.81 8.97
N GLN A 194 7.29 -1.09 7.85
CA GLN A 194 7.99 0.19 7.72
C GLN A 194 7.50 1.23 8.74
N ILE A 195 6.21 1.25 9.08
CA ILE A 195 5.65 2.23 10.02
C ILE A 195 6.26 2.11 11.42
N TYR A 196 6.63 0.90 11.83
CA TYR A 196 7.26 0.65 13.14
C TYR A 196 8.73 1.04 13.17
N ARG A 197 9.39 1.09 12.00
CA ARG A 197 10.81 1.48 11.89
C ARG A 197 10.96 2.98 11.78
N ASN A 198 10.18 3.59 10.87
CA ASN A 198 10.20 5.00 10.55
C ASN A 198 8.77 5.52 10.59
N GLY A 199 8.47 6.30 11.62
CA GLY A 199 7.16 6.94 11.77
C GLY A 199 6.89 7.99 10.71
N LEU A 200 5.64 8.41 10.63
CA LEU A 200 5.14 9.52 9.83
C LEU A 200 5.13 10.81 10.67
N ASN A 201 5.20 11.97 10.02
CA ASN A 201 5.05 13.24 10.73
C ASN A 201 3.65 13.33 11.37
N GLN A 202 3.51 14.10 12.44
CA GLN A 202 2.23 14.22 13.14
C GLN A 202 1.12 14.87 12.30
N GLN A 203 1.44 15.58 11.21
CA GLN A 203 0.42 16.09 10.28
C GLN A 203 -0.12 15.00 9.35
N MET A 204 0.44 13.79 9.40
CA MET A 204 0.16 12.68 8.50
C MET A 204 0.29 13.07 7.03
N LYS A 205 1.20 14.00 6.71
CA LYS A 205 1.43 14.42 5.32
C LYS A 205 2.44 13.51 4.63
N TYR A 206 2.13 13.12 3.41
CA TYR A 206 3.10 12.50 2.53
C TYR A 206 4.01 13.59 1.96
N LEU A 207 5.31 13.45 2.19
CA LEU A 207 6.32 14.37 1.65
C LEU A 207 7.28 13.55 0.80
N ILE A 208 7.26 13.78 -0.51
CA ILE A 208 8.14 13.06 -1.45
C ILE A 208 9.61 13.35 -1.15
N SER A 209 9.90 14.54 -0.59
CA SER A 209 11.22 14.99 -0.14
C SER A 209 11.84 14.09 0.93
N LEU A 210 11.04 13.38 1.73
CA LEU A 210 11.53 12.36 2.69
C LEU A 210 12.10 11.11 2.01
N ALA A 211 11.77 10.93 0.73
CA ALA A 211 12.21 9.81 -0.07
C ALA A 211 13.14 10.22 -1.22
N THR A 212 13.43 11.51 -1.37
CA THR A 212 14.47 12.01 -2.27
C THR A 212 15.62 12.71 -1.55
N LYS A 213 15.59 12.84 -0.21
CA LYS A 213 16.60 13.59 0.57
C LYS A 213 18.03 13.17 0.19
N PRO A 214 18.77 14.02 -0.55
CA PRO A 214 20.18 13.79 -0.81
C PRO A 214 20.95 14.17 0.45
N ASN A 215 21.75 13.24 0.97
CA ASN A 215 22.66 13.43 2.10
C ASN A 215 22.06 13.61 3.52
N GLY A 216 21.43 12.56 4.06
CA GLY A 216 21.85 12.14 5.41
C GLY A 216 23.31 11.63 5.33
N PRO A 217 24.12 11.79 6.39
CA PRO A 217 25.48 12.35 6.33
C PRO A 217 26.20 12.25 4.97
N ARG A 218 26.52 13.44 4.43
CA ARG A 218 27.18 13.70 3.13
C ARG A 218 28.49 12.93 2.98
N ALA A 219 28.60 12.11 1.95
CA ALA A 219 29.79 12.07 1.09
C ALA A 219 29.42 12.90 -0.17
N PHE A 220 29.34 14.23 -0.06
CA PHE A 220 30.31 15.20 -0.59
C PHE A 220 30.79 14.90 -2.03
N THR A 221 30.17 15.59 -3.01
CA THR A 221 30.70 16.19 -4.28
C THR A 221 31.81 15.43 -5.04
N GLN A 222 31.70 15.07 -6.32
CA GLN A 222 31.60 15.88 -7.56
C GLN A 222 31.56 14.83 -8.73
N THR A 223 30.67 14.84 -9.72
CA THR A 223 30.72 15.43 -11.09
C THR A 223 29.55 14.75 -11.84
N GLY A 224 28.69 15.37 -12.65
CA GLY A 224 28.97 16.27 -13.76
C GLY A 224 29.33 15.47 -15.02
N ALA A 225 28.37 15.17 -15.90
CA ALA A 225 28.47 15.29 -17.37
C ALA A 225 27.37 14.50 -18.09
N LYS A 226 26.70 15.19 -19.01
CA LYS A 226 26.01 14.62 -20.16
C LYS A 226 27.03 13.91 -21.05
N SER A 227 26.63 12.77 -21.61
CA SER A 227 26.84 12.37 -23.01
C SER A 227 25.87 11.24 -23.32
#